data_AF-A0A7W1WSN6-F1
#
_entry.id   AF-A0A7W1WSN6-F1
#
_cell.length_a   1.000
_cell.length_b   1.000
_cell.length_c   1.000
_cell.angle_alpha   90.00
_cell.angle_beta   90.00
_cell.angle_gamma   90.00
#
_symmetry.space_group_name_H-M   'P 1'
#
loop_
_entity.id
_entity.type
_entity.pdbx_description
1 polymer ?
#
loop_
_entity_poly.entity_id
_entity_poly.type
_entity_poly.pdbx_seq_one_letter_code
_entity_poly.pdbx_strand_id
1 'polypeptide(L)'
;MKVHTFSEKLKEGEAFEKMLDTFFSKWYRIEPVTDRKLQKAGIDRIFIDEETGRRLKVEYKADSMARKTGNVFIETISNSSTFEEGWVMKCQADVIIYFIPPTSEIIAIEPLAILKSLPEWIQLYKKAPAKNPTYWSYGRLVPVVEFKKRAKWTRKIS
;
A
#
# COMPACT_ATOMS: atom_id res chain seq x y z
N MET A 1 -7.32 -12.94 20.75
CA MET A 1 -7.37 -12.18 19.49
C MET A 1 -7.86 -10.77 19.81
N LYS A 2 -7.03 -9.74 19.64
CA LYS A 2 -7.52 -8.35 19.75
C LYS A 2 -8.34 -8.03 18.49
N VAL A 3 -9.64 -7.87 18.66
CA VAL A 3 -10.54 -7.37 17.61
C VAL A 3 -10.28 -5.87 17.53
N HIS A 4 -9.40 -5.45 16.62
CA HIS A 4 -9.25 -4.04 16.31
C HIS A 4 -10.55 -3.57 15.65
N THR A 5 -11.25 -2.66 16.30
CA THR A 5 -12.48 -2.10 15.76
C THR A 5 -12.16 -1.34 14.48
N PHE A 6 -13.09 -1.33 13.51
CA PHE A 6 -12.92 -0.64 12.24
C PHE A 6 -12.48 0.84 12.42
N SER A 7 -12.97 1.49 13.49
CA SER A 7 -12.60 2.86 13.86
C SER A 7 -11.13 3.03 14.24
N GLU A 8 -10.52 2.07 14.94
CA GLU A 8 -9.11 2.14 15.35
C GLU A 8 -8.17 1.98 14.15
N LYS A 9 -8.47 1.05 13.25
CA LYS A 9 -7.71 0.88 12.01
C LYS A 9 -7.82 2.09 11.07
N LEU A 10 -9.00 2.71 11.03
CA LEU A 10 -9.21 3.91 10.22
C LEU A 10 -8.38 5.09 10.76
N LYS A 11 -8.42 5.34 12.07
CA LYS A 11 -7.60 6.38 12.72
C LYS A 11 -6.09 6.11 12.56
N GLU A 12 -5.68 4.85 12.64
CA GLU A 12 -4.29 4.45 12.42
C GLU A 12 -3.85 4.74 10.98
N GLY A 13 -4.69 4.41 9.99
CA GLY A 13 -4.47 4.76 8.59
C GLY A 13 -4.33 6.25 8.37
N GLU A 14 -5.30 7.05 8.83
CA GLU A 14 -5.28 8.52 8.74
C GLU A 14 -4.03 9.14 9.37
N ALA A 15 -3.58 8.60 10.51
CA ALA A 15 -2.36 9.04 11.17
C ALA A 15 -1.11 8.78 10.32
N PHE A 16 -1.01 7.61 9.67
CA PHE A 16 0.09 7.30 8.77
C PHE A 16 0.06 8.17 7.52
N GLU A 17 -1.11 8.41 6.93
CA GLU A 17 -1.23 9.29 5.77
C GLU A 17 -0.73 10.70 6.10
N LYS A 18 -1.16 11.27 7.23
CA LYS A 18 -0.72 12.61 7.66
C LYS A 18 0.79 12.68 7.92
N MET A 19 1.35 11.62 8.50
CA MET A 19 2.79 11.51 8.73
C MET A 19 3.56 11.46 7.41
N LEU A 20 3.11 10.65 6.44
CA LEU A 20 3.72 10.59 5.11
C LEU A 20 3.58 11.92 4.38
N ASP A 21 2.43 12.58 4.46
CA ASP A 21 2.22 13.91 3.88
C ASP A 21 3.22 14.92 4.47
N THR A 22 3.41 14.93 5.78
CA THR A 22 4.41 15.78 6.45
C THR A 22 5.84 15.43 6.04
N PHE A 23 6.14 14.15 5.84
CA PHE A 23 7.46 13.70 5.43
C PHE A 23 7.79 14.15 4.00
N PHE A 24 6.87 13.94 3.06
CA PHE A 24 7.07 14.25 1.65
C PHE A 24 6.85 15.72 1.29
N SER A 25 6.17 16.50 2.15
CA SER A 25 5.97 17.95 1.93
C SER A 25 7.28 18.76 1.90
N LYS A 26 8.40 18.14 2.29
CA LYS A 26 9.75 18.69 2.15
C LYS A 26 10.20 18.81 0.69
N TRP A 27 9.62 18.03 -0.20
CA TRP A 27 10.00 17.96 -1.63
C TRP A 27 8.83 18.19 -2.58
N TYR A 28 7.59 17.99 -2.11
CA TYR A 28 6.41 18.06 -2.97
C TYR A 28 5.30 18.88 -2.32
N ARG A 29 4.55 19.64 -3.12
CA ARG A 29 3.20 20.04 -2.73
C ARG A 29 2.29 18.81 -2.86
N ILE A 30 1.57 18.48 -1.80
CA ILE A 30 0.76 17.26 -1.73
C ILE A 30 -0.72 17.63 -1.76
N GLU A 31 -1.45 17.11 -2.75
CA GLU A 31 -2.89 17.27 -2.88
C GLU A 31 -3.61 15.95 -2.57
N PRO A 32 -4.49 15.89 -1.56
CA PRO A 32 -5.31 14.70 -1.32
C PRO A 32 -6.36 14.52 -2.42
N VAL A 33 -6.53 13.27 -2.87
CA VAL A 33 -7.56 12.92 -3.84
C VAL A 33 -8.87 12.65 -3.12
N THR A 34 -9.90 13.42 -3.44
CA THR A 34 -11.26 13.28 -2.88
C THR A 34 -12.23 12.57 -3.83
N ASP A 35 -11.88 12.45 -5.12
CA ASP A 35 -12.67 11.71 -6.11
C ASP A 35 -12.64 10.21 -5.82
N ARG A 36 -13.82 9.63 -5.58
CA ARG A 36 -13.95 8.21 -5.25
C ARG A 36 -13.55 7.26 -6.36
N LYS A 37 -13.69 7.63 -7.64
CA LYS A 37 -13.24 6.79 -8.76
C LYS A 37 -11.72 6.69 -8.77
N LEU A 38 -11.03 7.80 -8.52
CA LEU A 38 -9.58 7.83 -8.41
C LEU A 38 -9.07 7.05 -7.18
N GLN A 39 -9.71 7.22 -6.03
CA GLN A 39 -9.39 6.43 -4.83
C GLN A 39 -9.58 4.92 -5.07
N LYS A 40 -10.66 4.51 -5.76
CA LYS A 40 -10.88 3.11 -6.15
C LYS A 40 -9.83 2.57 -7.12
N ALA A 41 -9.19 3.45 -7.88
CA ALA A 41 -8.05 3.14 -8.73
C ALA A 41 -6.70 3.20 -7.98
N GLY A 42 -6.71 3.26 -6.65
CA GLY A 42 -5.50 3.28 -5.82
C GLY A 42 -4.73 4.59 -5.91
N ILE A 43 -5.41 5.72 -6.09
CA ILE A 43 -4.76 7.04 -6.10
C ILE A 43 -5.24 7.83 -4.87
N ASP A 44 -4.36 7.98 -3.89
CA ASP A 44 -4.65 8.65 -2.62
C ASP A 44 -4.20 10.10 -2.61
N ARG A 45 -3.06 10.38 -3.26
CA ARG A 45 -2.42 11.71 -3.32
C ARG A 45 -1.94 12.03 -4.73
N ILE A 46 -1.85 13.32 -5.03
CA ILE A 46 -1.05 13.86 -6.14
C ILE A 46 0.14 14.61 -5.53
N PHE A 47 1.35 14.16 -5.83
CA PHE A 47 2.58 14.87 -5.51
C PHE A 47 2.94 15.80 -6.66
N ILE A 48 3.25 17.04 -6.32
CA ILE A 48 3.59 18.07 -7.29
C ILE A 48 4.96 18.60 -6.92
N ASP A 49 5.92 18.36 -7.80
CA ASP A 49 7.24 18.96 -7.73
C ASP A 49 7.11 20.41 -8.21
N GLU A 50 7.28 21.38 -7.31
CA GLU A 50 7.04 22.80 -7.62
C GLU A 50 8.14 23.42 -8.50
N GLU A 51 9.34 22.82 -8.53
CA GLU A 51 10.44 23.28 -9.36
C GLU A 51 10.24 22.86 -10.82
N THR A 52 9.78 21.62 -11.05
CA THR A 52 9.65 21.04 -12.40
C THR A 52 8.21 21.04 -12.92
N GLY A 53 7.22 21.28 -12.06
CA GLY A 53 5.79 21.15 -12.37
C GLY A 53 5.33 19.69 -12.54
N ARG A 54 6.21 18.70 -12.31
CA ARG A 54 5.89 17.29 -12.50
C ARG A 54 4.85 16.84 -11.48
N ARG A 55 3.83 16.13 -11.95
CA ARG A 55 2.78 15.53 -11.13
C ARG A 55 2.94 14.02 -11.06
N LEU A 56 2.83 13.43 -9.87
CA LEU A 56 2.86 11.99 -9.62
C LEU A 56 1.61 11.56 -8.87
N LYS A 57 0.93 10.53 -9.36
CA LYS A 57 -0.15 9.83 -8.66
C LYS A 57 0.46 8.87 -7.66
N VAL A 58 0.02 8.95 -6.41
CA VAL A 58 0.62 8.20 -5.31
C VAL A 58 -0.45 7.40 -4.58
N GLU A 59 -0.17 6.12 -4.33
CA GLU A 59 -0.91 5.28 -3.38
C GLU A 59 -0.11 5.15 -2.08
N TYR A 60 -0.78 5.32 -0.95
CA TYR A 60 -0.21 5.02 0.36
C TYR A 60 -0.70 3.65 0.83
N LYS A 61 0.24 2.83 1.31
CA LYS A 61 -0.06 1.57 2.00
C LYS A 61 0.69 1.56 3.31
N ALA A 62 0.05 1.10 4.37
CA ALA A 62 0.68 0.87 5.66
C ALA A 62 0.41 -0.56 6.12
N ASP A 63 1.45 -1.25 6.58
CA ASP A 63 1.34 -2.61 7.13
C ASP A 63 2.09 -2.70 8.47
N SER A 64 1.33 -2.56 9.56
CA SER A 64 1.84 -2.68 10.92
C SER A 64 2.22 -4.11 11.31
N MET A 65 1.80 -5.12 10.52
CA MET A 65 2.08 -6.52 10.78
C MET A 65 3.33 -7.03 10.04
N ALA A 66 3.75 -6.35 8.97
CA ALA A 66 4.86 -6.78 8.12
C ALA A 66 6.16 -7.06 8.89
N ARG A 67 6.51 -6.23 9.90
CA ARG A 67 7.69 -6.47 10.73
C ARG A 67 7.57 -7.71 11.61
N LYS A 68 6.37 -8.01 12.11
CA LYS A 68 6.10 -9.14 13.00
C LYS A 68 6.03 -10.45 12.23
N THR A 69 5.40 -10.45 11.05
CA THR A 69 5.21 -11.64 10.22
C THR A 69 6.39 -11.91 9.29
N GLY A 70 7.23 -10.90 9.03
CA GLY A 70 8.26 -10.95 7.99
C GLY A 70 7.71 -10.87 6.57
N ASN A 71 6.40 -10.64 6.41
CA ASN A 71 5.70 -10.71 5.13
C ASN A 71 4.79 -9.49 4.91
N VAL A 72 4.77 -8.95 3.69
CA VAL A 72 3.74 -8.03 3.22
C VAL A 72 2.55 -8.80 2.66
N PHE A 73 1.35 -8.26 2.81
CA PHE A 73 0.14 -8.83 2.22
C PHE A 73 -0.17 -8.19 0.86
N ILE A 74 0.02 -8.93 -0.23
CA ILE A 74 -0.34 -8.51 -1.58
C ILE A 74 -1.75 -9.02 -1.89
N GLU A 75 -2.74 -8.14 -1.80
CA GLU A 75 -4.16 -8.50 -1.97
C GLU A 75 -4.49 -8.69 -3.44
N THR A 76 -4.98 -9.88 -3.79
CA THR A 76 -5.40 -10.26 -5.15
C THR A 76 -6.91 -10.24 -5.33
N ILE A 77 -7.67 -10.41 -4.24
CA ILE A 77 -9.14 -10.38 -4.23
C ILE A 77 -9.55 -9.55 -3.02
N SER A 78 -10.28 -8.44 -3.23
CA SER A 78 -10.75 -7.55 -2.17
C SER A 78 -12.03 -8.05 -1.50
N ASN A 79 -12.90 -8.73 -2.26
CA ASN A 79 -14.16 -9.26 -1.75
C ASN A 79 -14.41 -10.67 -2.30
N SER A 80 -14.37 -11.66 -1.40
CA SER A 80 -14.57 -13.07 -1.73
C SER A 80 -15.96 -13.42 -2.25
N SER A 81 -16.98 -12.60 -1.94
CA SER A 81 -18.36 -12.87 -2.31
C SER A 81 -18.69 -12.38 -3.72
N THR A 82 -18.08 -11.27 -4.13
CA THR A 82 -18.25 -10.69 -5.47
C THR A 82 -17.08 -10.97 -6.42
N PHE A 83 -16.04 -11.66 -5.93
CA PHE A 83 -14.78 -11.89 -6.63
C PHE A 83 -14.12 -10.61 -7.16
N GLU A 84 -14.35 -9.48 -6.47
CA GLU A 84 -13.72 -8.22 -6.84
C GLU A 84 -12.21 -8.30 -6.71
N GLU A 85 -11.52 -7.75 -7.70
CA GLU A 85 -10.06 -7.73 -7.73
C GLU A 85 -9.47 -6.93 -6.56
N GLY A 86 -8.35 -7.41 -6.03
CA GLY A 86 -7.59 -6.73 -4.98
C GLY A 86 -6.86 -5.49 -5.49
N TRP A 87 -6.31 -4.70 -4.56
CA TRP A 87 -5.60 -3.46 -4.89
C TRP A 87 -4.46 -3.66 -5.90
N VAL A 88 -3.81 -4.83 -5.90
CA VAL A 88 -2.68 -5.10 -6.80
C VAL A 88 -3.07 -5.00 -8.29
N MET A 89 -4.32 -5.35 -8.62
CA MET A 89 -4.84 -5.31 -9.99
C MET A 89 -5.46 -3.96 -10.35
N LYS A 90 -5.99 -3.25 -9.34
CA LYS A 90 -6.74 -1.99 -9.53
C LYS A 90 -5.86 -0.74 -9.50
N CYS A 91 -4.66 -0.82 -8.91
CA CYS A 91 -3.78 0.33 -8.72
C CYS A 91 -3.34 0.96 -10.05
N GLN A 92 -3.58 2.26 -10.18
CA GLN A 92 -3.16 3.11 -11.31
C GLN A 92 -2.26 4.28 -10.86
N ALA A 93 -1.69 4.19 -9.67
CA ALA A 93 -0.69 5.15 -9.20
C ALA A 93 0.62 5.03 -10.02
N ASP A 94 1.40 6.10 -10.06
CA ASP A 94 2.75 6.07 -10.62
C ASP A 94 3.73 5.41 -9.63
N VAL A 95 3.43 5.53 -8.34
CA VAL A 95 4.22 4.94 -7.24
C VAL A 95 3.32 4.56 -6.06
N ILE A 96 3.59 3.40 -5.48
CA ILE A 96 3.09 3.01 -4.17
C ILE A 96 4.17 3.35 -3.15
N ILE A 97 3.79 4.11 -2.13
CA ILE A 97 4.59 4.36 -0.94
C ILE A 97 4.10 3.40 0.12
N TYR A 98 4.86 2.31 0.32
CA TYR A 98 4.55 1.27 1.28
C TYR A 98 5.32 1.52 2.58
N PHE A 99 4.60 1.83 3.64
CA PHE A 99 5.14 2.13 4.96
C PHE A 99 5.02 0.92 5.89
N ILE A 100 6.10 0.61 6.59
CA ILE A 100 6.16 -0.39 7.66
C ILE A 100 6.37 0.37 8.98
N PRO A 101 5.29 0.71 9.70
CA PRO A 101 5.36 1.56 10.89
C PRO A 101 6.31 1.07 11.98
N PRO A 102 6.35 -0.24 12.35
CA PRO A 102 7.23 -0.71 13.42
C PRO A 102 8.72 -0.53 13.14
N THR A 103 9.12 -0.31 11.89
CA THR A 103 10.51 -0.05 11.49
C THR A 103 10.73 1.36 10.96
N SER A 104 9.67 2.19 10.96
CA SER A 104 9.63 3.50 10.30
C SER A 104 10.21 3.46 8.88
N GLU A 105 9.97 2.37 8.14
CA GLU A 105 10.57 2.15 6.82
C GLU A 105 9.55 2.45 5.72
N ILE A 106 9.93 3.30 4.78
CA ILE A 106 9.24 3.55 3.52
C ILE A 106 9.91 2.72 2.42
N ILE A 107 9.08 2.08 1.60
CA ILE A 107 9.46 1.37 0.39
C ILE A 107 8.68 1.99 -0.76
N ALA A 108 9.37 2.60 -1.72
CA ALA A 108 8.74 3.15 -2.93
C ALA A 108 8.85 2.15 -4.07
N ILE A 109 7.72 1.82 -4.69
CA ILE A 109 7.65 0.78 -5.71
C ILE A 109 6.67 1.19 -6.81
N GLU A 110 7.01 0.85 -8.06
CA GLU A 110 6.05 0.99 -9.16
C GLU A 110 5.01 -0.13 -9.11
N PRO A 111 3.71 0.15 -9.27
CA PRO A 111 2.69 -0.91 -9.32
C PRO A 111 3.00 -1.99 -10.36
N LEU A 112 3.54 -1.59 -11.52
CA LEU A 112 3.91 -2.52 -12.58
C LEU A 112 4.98 -3.54 -12.15
N ALA A 113 5.90 -3.17 -11.26
CA ALA A 113 6.92 -4.09 -10.73
C ALA A 113 6.28 -5.19 -9.86
N ILE A 114 5.24 -4.85 -9.10
CA ILE A 114 4.45 -5.80 -8.32
C ILE A 114 3.66 -6.71 -9.26
N LEU A 115 2.96 -6.14 -10.24
CA LEU A 115 2.16 -6.89 -11.22
C LEU A 115 3.00 -7.91 -12.00
N LYS A 116 4.20 -7.52 -12.45
CA LYS A 116 5.13 -8.42 -13.15
C LYS A 116 5.62 -9.58 -12.27
N SER A 117 5.73 -9.35 -10.96
CA SER A 117 6.16 -10.38 -10.01
C SER A 117 5.00 -11.28 -9.55
N LEU A 118 3.75 -10.86 -9.75
CA LEU A 118 2.57 -11.54 -9.23
C LEU A 118 2.43 -13.00 -9.70
N PRO A 119 2.69 -13.38 -10.97
CA PRO A 119 2.60 -14.77 -11.40
C PRO A 119 3.55 -15.70 -10.63
N GLU A 120 4.79 -15.27 -10.42
CA GLU A 120 5.79 -15.99 -9.63
C GLU A 120 5.33 -16.09 -8.17
N TRP A 121 4.93 -14.96 -7.58
CA TRP A 121 4.48 -14.91 -6.19
C TRP A 121 3.23 -15.74 -5.92
N ILE A 122 2.35 -15.89 -6.91
CA ILE A 122 1.17 -16.75 -6.83
C ILE A 122 1.55 -18.21 -6.64
N GLN A 123 2.66 -18.65 -7.25
CA GLN A 123 3.17 -20.02 -7.19
C GLN A 123 4.01 -20.26 -5.93
N LEU A 124 4.87 -19.30 -5.57
CA LEU A 124 5.84 -19.47 -4.48
C LEU A 124 5.26 -19.22 -3.09
N TYR A 125 4.33 -18.27 -2.97
CA TYR A 125 3.91 -17.77 -1.67
C TYR A 125 2.51 -18.21 -1.28
N LYS A 126 2.33 -18.40 0.03
CA LYS A 126 1.09 -18.88 0.61
C LYS A 126 -0.06 -17.91 0.33
N LYS A 127 -1.18 -18.44 -0.18
CA LYS A 127 -2.47 -17.75 -0.17
C LYS A 127 -2.96 -17.58 1.26
N ALA A 128 -3.27 -16.35 1.67
CA ALA A 128 -3.80 -16.08 3.00
C ALA A 128 -5.11 -15.28 2.91
N PRO A 129 -6.10 -15.57 3.78
CA PRO A 129 -7.29 -14.75 3.93
C PRO A 129 -7.03 -13.59 4.91
N ALA A 130 -7.67 -12.45 4.66
CA ALA A 130 -7.85 -11.39 5.64
C ALA A 130 -9.35 -11.19 5.90
N LYS A 131 -9.74 -11.12 7.18
CA LYS A 131 -11.15 -11.10 7.59
C LYS A 131 -11.68 -9.66 7.60
N ASN A 132 -12.75 -9.41 6.83
CA ASN A 132 -13.61 -8.23 6.97
C ASN A 132 -14.91 -8.64 7.70
N PRO A 133 -15.75 -7.67 8.15
CA PRO A 133 -16.95 -7.99 8.93
C PRO A 133 -17.92 -8.96 8.24
N THR A 134 -18.10 -8.85 6.92
CA THR A 134 -19.11 -9.61 6.15
C THR A 134 -18.53 -10.46 5.02
N TYR A 135 -17.24 -10.32 4.70
CA TYR A 135 -16.57 -11.04 3.62
C TYR A 135 -15.08 -11.24 3.95
N TRP A 136 -14.38 -11.97 3.08
CA TRP A 136 -12.93 -12.15 3.18
C TRP A 136 -12.25 -11.46 2.00
N SER A 137 -11.04 -10.97 2.23
CA SER A 137 -10.11 -10.69 1.13
C SER A 137 -9.04 -11.78 1.07
N TYR A 138 -8.42 -11.96 -0.08
CA TYR A 138 -7.36 -12.96 -0.29
C TYR A 138 -6.15 -12.33 -0.95
N GLY A 139 -4.97 -12.77 -0.51
CA GLY A 139 -3.72 -12.30 -1.06
C GLY A 139 -2.60 -13.31 -0.93
N ARG A 140 -1.38 -12.85 -1.19
CA ARG A 140 -0.13 -13.60 -1.03
C ARG A 140 0.71 -12.96 0.08
N LEU A 141 1.24 -13.81 0.96
CA LEU A 141 2.21 -13.40 1.99
C LEU A 141 3.61 -13.38 1.39
N VAL A 142 4.04 -12.22 0.91
CA VAL A 142 5.32 -12.06 0.24
C VAL A 142 6.37 -11.63 1.26
N PRO A 143 7.53 -12.30 1.37
CA PRO A 143 8.57 -11.89 2.29
C PRO A 143 8.98 -10.43 2.06
N VAL A 144 9.14 -9.65 3.13
CA VAL A 144 9.53 -8.22 3.03
C VAL A 144 10.84 -8.07 2.24
N VAL A 145 11.78 -8.99 2.43
CA VAL A 145 13.05 -9.01 1.69
C VAL A 145 12.87 -9.17 0.19
N GLU A 146 11.93 -9.99 -0.25
CA GLU A 146 11.62 -10.22 -1.67
C GLU A 146 10.87 -9.03 -2.25
N PHE A 147 9.91 -8.48 -1.49
CA PHE A 147 9.20 -7.27 -1.86
C PHE A 147 10.16 -6.09 -2.10
N LYS A 148 11.14 -5.89 -1.21
CA LYS A 148 12.13 -4.81 -1.32
C LYS A 148 13.03 -4.92 -2.54
N LYS A 149 13.25 -6.12 -3.10
CA LYS A 149 14.02 -6.26 -4.36
C LYS A 149 13.35 -5.58 -5.55
N ARG A 150 12.07 -5.23 -5.44
CA ARG A 150 11.29 -4.56 -6.51
C ARG A 150 11.14 -3.06 -6.22
N ALA A 151 11.67 -2.59 -5.10
CA ALA A 151 11.63 -1.19 -4.73
C ALA A 151 12.53 -0.37 -5.65
N LYS A 152 12.07 0.83 -6.01
CA LYS A 152 12.93 1.87 -6.58
C LYS A 152 13.93 2.37 -5.55
N TRP A 153 13.46 2.56 -4.33
CA TRP A 153 14.28 2.97 -3.19
C TRP A 153 13.57 2.63 -1.89
N THR A 154 14.34 2.60 -0.81
CA THR A 154 13.84 2.39 0.55
C THR A 154 14.47 3.41 1.48
N ARG A 155 13.72 3.91 2.46
CA ARG A 155 14.19 4.95 3.38
C ARG A 155 13.60 4.78 4.76
N LYS A 156 14.41 5.02 5.80
CA LYS A 156 13.90 5.13 7.17
C LYS A 156 13.55 6.58 7.49
N ILE A 157 12.44 6.78 8.19
CA ILE A 157 12.05 8.05 8.78
C ILE A 157 12.58 8.06 10.21
N SER A 158 13.72 8.73 10.42
CA SER A 158 14.32 9.01 11.73
C SER A 158 14.02 10.43 12.16
#